data_AF-A0A016VD70-F1
#
_entry.id   AF-A0A016VD70-F1
#
_cell.length_a   1.000
_cell.length_b   1.000
_cell.length_c   1.000
_cell.angle_alpha   90.00
_cell.angle_beta   90.00
_cell.angle_gamma   90.00
#
_symmetry.space_group_name_H-M   'P 1'
#
loop_
_entity.id
_entity.type
_entity.pdbx_description
1 polymer ?
#
loop_
_entity_poly.entity_id
_entity_poly.type
_entity_poly.pdbx_seq_one_letter_code
_entity_poly.pdbx_strand_id
1 'polypeptide(L)'
;MQHVLCTGNLCNRESVDYLRSLSSDVHVVRGDFDDESLKYPDTKVVTVGQFRLGLIHGHQIIPWGDEAMLEQLARQLDVDVLVSGHSHECSVRESGGRFYVNPGSATGAFSVTHDG
;
A
#
# COMPACT_ATOMS: atom_id res chain seq x y z
N MET A 1 6.23 -16.65 10.15
CA MET A 1 6.81 -15.33 10.45
C MET A 1 5.72 -14.30 10.19
N GLN A 2 5.63 -13.23 10.98
CA GLN A 2 4.60 -12.20 10.81
C GLN A 2 5.18 -11.05 9.99
N HIS A 3 4.41 -10.45 9.08
CA HIS A 3 4.87 -9.38 8.18
C HIS A 3 4.03 -8.12 8.38
N VAL A 4 4.64 -6.95 8.24
CA VAL A 4 3.94 -5.65 8.19
C VAL A 4 4.10 -5.06 6.80
N LEU A 5 2.98 -4.75 6.15
CA LEU A 5 2.92 -4.09 4.84
C LEU A 5 2.35 -2.68 5.06
N CYS A 6 3.14 -1.65 4.77
CA CYS A 6 2.79 -0.25 4.96
C CYS A 6 2.78 0.47 3.62
N THR A 7 1.66 1.10 3.29
CA THR A 7 1.43 1.83 2.03
C THR A 7 2.20 3.16 1.95
N GLY A 8 2.88 3.60 3.00
CA GLY A 8 3.66 4.85 3.01
C GLY A 8 2.96 5.98 3.78
N ASN A 9 3.41 7.20 3.57
CA ASN A 9 3.00 8.42 4.28
C ASN A 9 3.15 8.28 5.81
N LEU A 10 4.29 7.71 6.24
CA LEU A 10 4.66 7.64 7.66
C LEU A 10 5.20 8.98 8.16
N CYS A 11 5.86 9.73 7.27
CA CYS A 11 6.31 11.12 7.43
C CYS A 11 7.24 11.42 8.63
N ASN A 12 7.56 10.44 9.47
CA ASN A 12 8.47 10.58 10.60
C ASN A 12 9.11 9.24 11.00
N ARG A 13 10.22 9.32 11.73
CA ARG A 13 11.00 8.17 12.18
C ARG A 13 10.29 7.36 13.27
N GLU A 14 9.54 8.02 14.14
CA GLU A 14 8.83 7.38 15.26
C GLU A 14 7.80 6.35 14.77
N SER A 15 7.06 6.67 13.70
CA SER A 15 6.13 5.77 13.04
C SER A 15 6.83 4.53 12.49
N VAL A 16 8.02 4.68 11.88
CA VAL A 16 8.81 3.56 11.35
C VAL A 16 9.31 2.66 12.49
N ASP A 17 9.82 3.26 13.55
CA ASP A 17 10.32 2.54 14.72
C ASP A 17 9.18 1.81 15.46
N TYR A 18 7.99 2.40 15.50
CA TYR A 18 6.77 1.75 15.98
C TYR A 18 6.43 0.50 15.15
N LEU A 19 6.41 0.58 13.81
CA LEU A 19 6.14 -0.59 12.96
C LEU A 19 7.16 -1.71 13.17
N ARG A 20 8.45 -1.36 13.37
CA ARG A 20 9.51 -2.33 13.67
C ARG A 20 9.38 -2.97 15.05
N SER A 21 8.69 -2.32 15.99
CA SER A 21 8.36 -2.92 17.29
C SER A 21 7.28 -4.00 17.17
N LEU A 22 6.43 -3.93 16.14
CA LEU A 22 5.34 -4.90 15.90
C LEU A 22 5.84 -6.16 15.17
N SER A 23 6.76 -6.01 14.22
CA SER A 23 7.39 -7.12 13.52
C SER A 23 8.81 -6.79 13.10
N SER A 24 9.66 -7.83 13.07
CA SER A 24 10.99 -7.74 12.47
C SER A 24 10.97 -7.58 10.95
N ASP A 25 9.87 -7.97 10.29
CA ASP A 25 9.74 -7.91 8.83
C ASP A 25 8.73 -6.84 8.38
N VAL A 26 9.24 -5.61 8.26
CA VAL A 26 8.46 -4.43 7.86
C VAL A 26 8.78 -4.07 6.42
N HIS A 27 7.73 -3.88 5.64
CA HIS A 27 7.81 -3.48 4.24
C HIS A 27 7.06 -2.17 4.06
N VAL A 28 7.80 -1.14 3.63
CA VAL A 28 7.26 0.20 3.39
C VAL A 28 7.48 0.52 1.92
N VAL A 29 6.45 1.07 1.27
CA VAL A 29 6.58 1.75 -0.03
C VAL A 29 6.43 3.26 0.17
N ARG A 30 6.91 4.00 -0.81
CA ARG A 30 6.96 5.45 -0.73
C ARG A 30 5.59 6.09 -0.95
N GLY A 31 5.15 6.88 0.03
CA GLY A 31 4.07 7.84 -0.12
C GLY A 31 4.52 9.17 -0.72
N ASP A 32 3.56 9.97 -1.19
CA ASP A 32 3.78 11.28 -1.80
C ASP A 32 4.30 12.33 -0.79
N PHE A 33 4.05 12.13 0.51
CA PHE A 33 4.54 13.00 1.59
C PHE A 33 5.74 12.43 2.36
N ASP A 34 6.22 11.23 2.01
CA ASP A 34 7.43 10.68 2.64
C ASP A 34 8.70 11.39 2.15
N ASP A 35 9.66 11.54 3.07
CA ASP A 35 10.97 12.15 2.79
C ASP A 35 11.79 11.29 1.80
N GLU A 36 12.21 11.91 0.69
CA GLU A 36 13.05 11.32 -0.37
C GLU A 36 14.33 10.66 0.16
N SER A 37 14.89 11.17 1.27
CA SER A 37 16.11 10.62 1.88
C SER A 37 15.93 9.21 2.44
N LEU A 38 14.69 8.78 2.73
CA LEU A 38 14.37 7.46 3.25
C LEU A 38 14.49 6.34 2.20
N LYS A 39 14.56 6.69 0.91
CA LYS A 39 14.76 5.77 -0.23
C LYS A 39 13.81 4.56 -0.22
N TYR A 40 12.55 4.77 0.18
CA TYR A 40 11.52 3.74 0.03
C TYR A 40 11.23 3.51 -1.46
N PRO A 41 10.99 2.26 -1.88
CA PRO A 41 10.64 1.97 -3.26
C PRO A 41 9.19 2.40 -3.55
N ASP A 42 8.88 2.77 -4.79
CA ASP A 42 7.51 3.13 -5.19
C ASP A 42 6.56 1.93 -5.18
N THR A 43 7.10 0.75 -5.52
CA THR A 43 6.37 -0.52 -5.48
C THR A 43 7.23 -1.61 -4.86
N LYS A 44 6.59 -2.59 -4.23
CA LYS A 44 7.29 -3.75 -3.67
C LYS A 44 6.44 -5.00 -3.81
N VAL A 45 7.07 -6.12 -4.18
CA VAL A 45 6.43 -7.44 -4.17
C VAL A 45 7.04 -8.26 -3.04
N VAL A 46 6.18 -8.87 -2.23
CA VAL A 46 6.56 -9.73 -1.11
C VAL A 46 5.82 -11.04 -1.26
N THR A 47 6.49 -12.17 -1.02
CA THR A 47 5.83 -13.48 -1.00
C THR A 47 5.63 -13.92 0.44
N VAL A 48 4.38 -14.18 0.83
CA VAL A 48 4.02 -14.69 2.15
C VAL A 48 3.25 -16.00 1.99
N GLY A 49 3.88 -17.10 2.35
CA GLY A 49 3.35 -18.44 2.08
C GLY A 49 3.26 -18.71 0.58
N GLN A 50 2.05 -18.93 0.07
CA GLN A 50 1.79 -19.18 -1.35
C GLN A 50 1.35 -17.92 -2.10
N PHE A 51 1.13 -16.81 -1.40
CA PHE A 51 0.61 -15.58 -1.99
C PHE A 51 1.74 -14.61 -2.32
N ARG A 52 1.64 -13.99 -3.50
CA ARG A 52 2.43 -12.83 -3.91
C ARG A 52 1.63 -11.57 -3.66
N LEU A 53 2.17 -10.70 -2.82
CA LEU A 53 1.56 -9.45 -2.40
C LEU A 53 2.31 -8.29 -3.04
N GLY A 54 1.62 -7.52 -3.88
CA GLY A 54 2.08 -6.24 -4.39
C GLY A 54 1.71 -5.14 -3.41
N LEU A 55 2.60 -4.16 -3.24
CA LEU A 55 2.42 -3.01 -2.36
C LEU A 55 2.76 -1.75 -3.15
N ILE A 56 1.87 -0.75 -3.08
CA ILE A 56 2.02 0.57 -3.69
C ILE A 56 1.30 1.62 -2.82
N HIS A 57 1.76 2.88 -2.83
CA HIS A 57 1.02 3.93 -2.13
C HIS A 57 -0.32 4.25 -2.78
N GLY A 58 -0.36 4.36 -4.12
CA GLY A 58 -1.60 4.58 -4.88
C GLY A 58 -1.71 5.97 -5.50
N HIS A 59 -0.92 6.95 -5.04
CA HIS A 59 -0.85 8.28 -5.67
C HIS A 59 -0.34 8.23 -7.12
N GLN A 60 0.37 7.16 -7.48
CA GLN A 60 0.87 6.91 -8.83
C GLN A 60 -0.21 6.39 -9.80
N ILE A 61 -1.38 5.98 -9.30
CA ILE A 61 -2.48 5.46 -10.12
C ILE A 61 -3.30 6.64 -10.64
N ILE A 62 -3.40 6.80 -11.96
CA ILE A 62 -4.11 7.92 -12.57
C ILE A 62 -5.16 7.37 -13.56
N PRO A 63 -6.46 7.68 -13.40
CA PRO A 63 -7.07 8.44 -12.30
C PRO A 63 -6.92 7.76 -10.92
N TRP A 64 -6.93 8.54 -9.84
CA TRP A 64 -6.79 8.01 -8.48
C TRP A 64 -7.87 6.97 -8.16
N GLY A 65 -7.46 5.80 -7.66
CA GLY A 65 -8.36 4.71 -7.33
C GLY A 65 -8.98 4.00 -8.53
N ASP A 66 -8.57 4.29 -9.76
CA ASP A 66 -9.10 3.64 -10.95
C ASP A 66 -8.86 2.12 -10.92
N GLU A 67 -9.94 1.37 -10.95
CA GLU A 67 -9.89 -0.08 -10.81
C GLU A 67 -9.16 -0.76 -11.97
N ALA A 68 -9.34 -0.27 -13.21
CA ALA A 68 -8.71 -0.87 -14.38
C ALA A 68 -7.18 -0.70 -14.32
N MET A 69 -6.70 0.45 -13.83
CA MET A 69 -5.27 0.70 -13.62
C MET A 69 -4.70 -0.17 -12.49
N LEU A 70 -5.43 -0.34 -11.38
CA LEU A 70 -5.04 -1.26 -10.31
C LEU A 70 -4.96 -2.71 -10.81
N GLU A 71 -5.95 -3.16 -11.59
CA GLU A 71 -5.94 -4.50 -12.20
C GLU A 71 -4.76 -4.67 -13.17
N GLN A 72 -4.47 -3.66 -13.98
CA GLN A 72 -3.33 -3.67 -14.89
C GLN A 72 -2.01 -3.79 -14.10
N LEU A 73 -1.84 -2.99 -13.05
CA LEU A 73 -0.65 -3.04 -12.20
C LEU A 73 -0.50 -4.40 -11.53
N ALA A 74 -1.59 -4.98 -10.99
CA ALA A 74 -1.54 -6.30 -10.38
C ALA A 74 -1.09 -7.39 -11.37
N ARG A 75 -1.52 -7.30 -12.63
CA ARG A 75 -1.05 -8.20 -13.70
C ARG A 75 0.41 -7.95 -14.06
N GLN A 76 0.85 -6.69 -14.13
CA GLN A 76 2.24 -6.33 -14.42
C GLN A 76 3.22 -6.82 -13.34
N LEU A 77 2.83 -6.69 -12.07
CA LEU A 77 3.61 -7.18 -10.93
C LEU A 77 3.48 -8.70 -10.71
N ASP A 78 2.51 -9.32 -11.41
CA ASP A 78 2.18 -10.73 -11.31
C ASP A 78 1.90 -11.14 -9.85
N VAL A 79 0.93 -10.47 -9.22
CA VAL A 79 0.57 -10.66 -7.82
C VAL A 79 -0.85 -11.21 -7.64
N ASP A 80 -1.06 -11.92 -6.54
CA ASP A 80 -2.36 -12.46 -6.12
C ASP A 80 -3.16 -11.44 -5.32
N VAL A 81 -2.46 -10.60 -4.55
CA VAL A 81 -3.02 -9.53 -3.72
C VAL A 81 -2.30 -8.23 -4.06
N LEU A 82 -3.03 -7.16 -4.40
CA LEU A 82 -2.49 -5.81 -4.54
C LEU A 82 -2.96 -4.97 -3.35
N VAL A 83 -2.02 -4.41 -2.60
CA VAL A 83 -2.27 -3.49 -1.49
C VAL A 83 -1.95 -2.07 -1.93
N SER A 84 -2.95 -1.20 -1.90
CA SER A 84 -2.85 0.22 -2.25
C SER A 84 -3.41 1.12 -1.15
N GLY A 85 -2.97 2.37 -1.08
CA GLY A 85 -3.49 3.37 -0.13
C GLY A 85 -4.02 4.60 -0.86
N HIS A 86 -3.58 5.78 -0.42
CA HIS A 86 -3.90 7.10 -0.96
C HIS A 86 -5.36 7.58 -0.78
N SER A 87 -6.37 6.72 -0.99
CA SER A 87 -7.77 7.16 -0.87
C SER A 87 -8.24 7.39 0.58
N HIS A 88 -7.51 6.83 1.55
CA HIS A 88 -7.86 6.79 2.98
C HIS A 88 -9.14 6.00 3.31
N GLU A 89 -9.74 5.33 2.34
CA GLU A 89 -10.91 4.47 2.52
C GLU A 89 -10.49 3.01 2.68
N CYS A 90 -10.96 2.38 3.76
CA CYS A 90 -10.72 0.95 3.97
C CYS A 90 -11.61 0.13 3.03
N SER A 91 -11.01 -0.68 2.16
CA SER A 91 -11.74 -1.50 1.20
C SER A 91 -11.02 -2.82 0.93
N VAL A 92 -11.83 -3.84 0.63
CA VAL A 92 -11.34 -5.14 0.15
C VAL A 92 -12.24 -5.55 -1.00
N ARG A 93 -11.65 -5.80 -2.17
CA ARG A 93 -12.36 -6.23 -3.37
C ARG A 93 -11.68 -7.45 -3.98
N GLU A 94 -12.47 -8.31 -4.60
CA GLU A 94 -11.99 -9.40 -5.43
C GLU A 94 -12.35 -9.12 -6.90
N SER A 95 -11.38 -9.28 -7.81
CA SER A 95 -11.60 -9.12 -9.26
C SER A 95 -10.65 -10.01 -10.05
N GLY A 96 -11.17 -10.78 -11.00
CA GLY A 96 -10.36 -11.60 -11.89
C GLY A 96 -9.43 -12.58 -11.16
N GLY A 97 -9.90 -13.15 -10.04
CA GLY A 97 -9.15 -14.09 -9.20
C GLY A 97 -8.02 -13.46 -8.37
N ARG A 98 -8.00 -12.13 -8.21
CA ARG A 98 -7.04 -11.39 -7.39
C ARG A 98 -7.76 -10.55 -6.34
N PHE A 99 -7.08 -10.28 -5.23
CA PHE A 99 -7.57 -9.39 -4.19
C PHE A 99 -6.94 -8.00 -4.30
N TYR A 100 -7.74 -6.98 -4.03
CA TYR A 100 -7.33 -5.58 -3.96
C TYR A 100 -7.70 -5.07 -2.57
N VAL A 101 -6.69 -4.65 -1.81
CA VAL A 101 -6.85 -4.28 -0.41
C VAL A 101 -6.36 -2.85 -0.22
N ASN A 102 -7.20 -2.03 0.39
CA ASN A 102 -6.82 -0.73 0.90
C ASN A 102 -7.06 -0.68 2.41
N PRO A 103 -6.01 -0.50 3.23
CA PRO A 103 -6.18 -0.44 4.67
C PRO A 103 -6.84 0.87 5.16
N GLY A 104 -7.01 1.87 4.28
CA GLY A 104 -7.38 3.22 4.64
C GLY A 104 -6.28 3.94 5.43
N SER A 105 -6.63 5.06 6.07
CA SER A 105 -5.72 5.78 6.96
C SER A 105 -5.86 5.31 8.40
N ALA A 106 -4.78 4.77 8.98
CA ALA A 106 -4.76 4.31 10.38
C ALA A 106 -5.02 5.45 11.40
N THR A 107 -4.75 6.70 11.02
CA THR A 107 -4.97 7.87 11.86
C THR A 107 -6.23 8.65 11.50
N GLY A 108 -7.02 8.18 10.51
CA GLY A 108 -8.16 8.93 9.98
C GLY A 108 -7.78 10.27 9.36
N ALA A 109 -6.58 10.35 8.74
CA ALA A 109 -6.12 11.58 8.09
C ALA A 109 -7.09 12.01 6.97
N PHE A 110 -7.21 13.31 6.75
CA PHE A 110 -8.03 13.85 5.68
C PHE A 110 -7.52 13.41 4.30
N SER A 111 -8.44 13.10 3.37
CA SER A 111 -8.13 12.89 1.95
C SER A 111 -9.13 13.65 1.09
N VAL A 112 -8.65 14.20 -0.03
CA VAL A 112 -9.46 14.87 -1.05
C VAL A 112 -10.19 13.90 -1.98
N THR A 113 -9.86 12.60 -1.92
CA THR A 113 -10.54 11.57 -2.72
C THR A 113 -11.88 11.15 -2.12
N HIS A 114 -12.16 11.56 -0.89
CA HIS A 114 -13.41 11.27 -0.20
C HIS A 114 -14.41 12.38 -0.58
N ASP A 115 -15.21 12.14 -1.61
CA ASP A 115 -16.43 12.91 -1.80
C ASP A 115 -17.38 12.56 -0.64
N GLY A 116 -17.94 13.58 0.00
CA GLY A 116 -19.01 13.44 0.99
C GLY A 116 -20.35 13.14 0.36
#